data_AF-A0A950BL00-F1
#
_entry.id   AF-A0A950BL00-F1
#
_cell.length_a   1.000
_cell.length_b   1.000
_cell.length_c   1.000
_cell.angle_alpha   90.00
_cell.angle_beta   90.00
_cell.angle_gamma   90.00
#
_symmetry.space_group_name_H-M   'P 1'
#
loop_
_entity.id
_entity.type
_entity.pdbx_description
1 polymer ?
#
loop_
_entity_poly.entity_id
_entity_poly.type
_entity_poly.pdbx_seq_one_letter_code
_entity_poly.pdbx_strand_id
1 'polypeptide(L)'
;IYFAMITLAIAQIQYFFAFELVSLTGGENGVQVPTRGWFFGYPIDGDIAYYYLTLAFVVLGVAFAIRLVRSPFGTVLTAMRENERRAISLGYVTNNFKLATFVMSGTLAGLAGALFAIGNRLSGLDGVTWQTSGKVVMMTVLGGIGTIFGPIIGAGLFESLEYFVSKTPIGDKTNIVLGLVFALVVLLARRGIVGEILHATIRREPLREQAEPAHAASRAEAS
;
A
#
# COMPACT_ATOMS: atom_id res chain seq x y z
N ILE A 1 9.79 -7.59 17.17
CA ILE A 1 9.59 -9.06 17.08
C ILE A 1 8.34 -9.50 17.84
N TYR A 2 8.21 -9.23 19.16
CA TYR A 2 7.01 -9.58 19.95
C TYR A 2 5.68 -9.13 19.34
N PHE A 3 5.57 -7.85 18.95
CA PHE A 3 4.37 -7.34 18.31
C PHE A 3 3.98 -8.12 17.04
N ALA A 4 4.95 -8.40 16.17
CA ALA A 4 4.70 -9.15 14.94
C ALA A 4 4.25 -10.59 15.22
N MET A 5 4.83 -11.26 16.23
CA MET A 5 4.41 -12.62 16.62
C MET A 5 2.97 -12.64 17.14
N ILE A 6 2.60 -11.68 17.98
CA ILE A 6 1.24 -11.57 18.52
C ILE A 6 0.24 -11.27 17.39
N THR A 7 0.56 -10.32 16.49
CA THR A 7 -0.31 -10.01 15.35
C THR A 7 -0.51 -11.23 14.43
N LEU A 8 0.55 -12.01 14.20
CA LEU A 8 0.45 -13.24 13.43
C LEU A 8 -0.40 -14.29 14.14
N ALA A 9 -0.25 -14.45 15.45
CA ALA A 9 -1.10 -15.36 16.23
C ALA A 9 -2.58 -14.95 16.17
N ILE A 10 -2.88 -13.65 16.31
CA ILE A 10 -4.24 -13.11 16.18
C ILE A 10 -4.80 -13.38 14.78
N ALA A 11 -4.01 -13.18 13.72
CA ALA A 11 -4.43 -13.48 12.35
C ALA A 11 -4.79 -14.96 12.17
N GLN A 12 -4.01 -15.88 12.77
CA GLN A 12 -4.33 -17.31 12.74
C GLN A 12 -5.61 -17.64 13.51
N ILE A 13 -5.81 -17.05 14.69
CA ILE A 13 -7.06 -17.22 15.46
C ILE A 13 -8.25 -16.74 14.62
N GLN A 14 -8.13 -15.61 13.95
CA GLN A 14 -9.18 -15.08 13.08
C GLN A 14 -9.47 -16.01 11.89
N TYR A 15 -8.44 -16.62 11.29
CA TYR A 15 -8.60 -17.63 10.25
C TYR A 15 -9.38 -18.85 10.75
N PHE A 16 -9.01 -19.42 11.90
CA PHE A 16 -9.73 -20.58 12.47
C PHE A 16 -11.17 -20.22 12.82
N PHE A 17 -11.39 -19.02 13.36
CA PHE A 17 -12.73 -18.55 13.66
C PHE A 17 -13.58 -18.39 12.39
N ALA A 18 -12.99 -17.88 11.31
CA ALA A 18 -13.66 -17.77 10.01
C ALA A 18 -13.90 -19.14 9.36
N PHE A 19 -13.05 -20.13 9.62
CA PHE A 19 -13.24 -21.51 9.15
C PHE A 19 -14.38 -22.21 9.90
N GLU A 20 -14.46 -22.05 11.22
CA GLU A 20 -15.38 -22.78 12.08
C GLU A 20 -16.80 -22.18 12.13
N LEU A 21 -16.93 -20.86 11.95
CA LEU A 21 -18.23 -20.17 11.93
C LEU A 21 -18.97 -20.29 10.58
N VAL A 22 -19.25 -21.52 10.16
CA VAL A 22 -19.94 -21.83 8.89
C VAL A 22 -21.27 -21.07 8.72
N SER A 23 -21.98 -20.79 9.81
CA SER A 23 -23.25 -20.05 9.77
C SER A 23 -23.13 -18.58 9.38
N LEU A 24 -21.97 -17.95 9.62
CA LEU A 24 -21.74 -16.53 9.36
C LEU A 24 -20.80 -16.30 8.18
N THR A 25 -19.80 -17.17 7.98
CA THR A 25 -18.75 -17.03 6.94
C THR A 25 -18.87 -18.06 5.82
N GLY A 26 -19.81 -19.01 5.91
CA GLY A 26 -19.92 -20.12 4.95
C GLY A 26 -18.78 -21.14 5.05
N GLY A 27 -17.83 -20.96 5.97
CA GLY A 27 -16.65 -21.79 6.12
C GLY A 27 -15.89 -21.89 4.79
N GLU A 28 -15.49 -23.10 4.41
CA GLU A 28 -14.75 -23.37 3.16
C GLU A 28 -15.50 -22.93 1.89
N ASN A 29 -16.84 -22.83 1.92
CA ASN A 29 -17.65 -22.42 0.76
C ASN A 29 -17.69 -20.89 0.58
N GLY A 30 -17.32 -20.11 1.60
CA GLY A 30 -17.39 -18.66 1.60
C GLY A 30 -18.82 -18.09 1.65
N VAL A 31 -18.92 -16.77 1.81
CA VAL A 31 -20.20 -16.04 1.77
C VAL A 31 -20.35 -15.36 0.43
N GLN A 32 -21.52 -15.53 -0.19
CA GLN A 32 -21.95 -14.61 -1.25
C GLN A 32 -22.39 -13.30 -0.62
N VAL A 33 -21.64 -12.23 -0.88
CA VAL A 33 -21.99 -10.90 -0.40
C VAL A 33 -23.23 -10.46 -1.20
N PRO A 34 -24.38 -10.16 -0.54
CA PRO A 34 -25.59 -9.77 -1.22
C PRO A 34 -25.35 -8.57 -2.14
N THR A 35 -26.13 -8.51 -3.23
CA THR A 35 -26.07 -7.53 -4.31
C THR A 35 -25.78 -6.11 -3.80
N ARG A 36 -24.95 -5.38 -4.55
CA ARG A 36 -24.54 -4.00 -4.26
C ARG A 36 -25.78 -3.16 -3.96
N GLY A 37 -26.01 -2.93 -2.67
CA GLY A 37 -27.19 -2.21 -2.22
C GLY A 37 -27.17 -0.74 -2.62
N TRP A 38 -28.03 0.00 -1.94
CA TRP A 38 -28.12 1.43 -2.10
C TRP A 38 -27.03 2.07 -1.25
N PHE A 39 -26.18 2.92 -1.83
CA PHE A 39 -25.29 3.77 -1.05
C PHE A 39 -25.81 5.19 -1.13
N PHE A 40 -26.15 5.75 0.04
CA PHE A 40 -26.72 7.09 0.14
C PHE A 40 -27.95 7.34 -0.76
N GLY A 41 -28.77 6.32 -1.02
CA GLY A 41 -29.98 6.44 -1.83
C GLY A 41 -29.77 6.31 -3.35
N TYR A 42 -28.58 5.96 -3.83
CA TYR A 42 -28.34 5.64 -5.24
C TYR A 42 -28.09 4.14 -5.45
N PRO A 43 -28.70 3.48 -6.46
CA PRO A 43 -28.44 2.08 -6.75
C PRO A 43 -27.02 1.90 -7.29
N ILE A 44 -26.21 1.08 -6.62
CA ILE A 44 -24.83 0.76 -7.04
C ILE A 44 -24.78 -0.57 -7.81
N ASP A 45 -25.89 -0.98 -8.43
CA ASP A 45 -25.93 -2.24 -9.17
C ASP A 45 -25.02 -2.24 -10.41
N GLY A 46 -24.72 -1.06 -10.97
CA GLY A 46 -23.82 -0.91 -12.12
C GLY A 46 -22.34 -1.02 -11.74
N ASP A 47 -21.56 -1.77 -12.52
CA ASP A 47 -20.10 -1.87 -12.38
C ASP A 47 -19.39 -0.51 -12.45
N ILE A 48 -19.94 0.41 -13.25
CA ILE A 48 -19.45 1.78 -13.38
C ILE A 48 -19.69 2.58 -12.09
N ALA A 49 -20.87 2.47 -11.48
CA ALA A 49 -21.20 3.18 -10.24
C ALA A 49 -20.30 2.70 -9.09
N TYR A 50 -20.08 1.39 -9.01
CA TYR A 50 -19.18 0.80 -8.02
C TYR A 50 -17.71 1.22 -8.22
N TYR A 51 -17.26 1.30 -9.48
CA TYR A 51 -15.93 1.79 -9.82
C TYR A 51 -15.73 3.22 -9.31
N TYR A 52 -16.66 4.14 -9.59
CA TYR A 52 -16.55 5.53 -9.12
C TYR A 52 -16.64 5.65 -7.59
N LEU A 53 -17.46 4.83 -6.94
CA LEU A 53 -17.52 4.78 -5.48
C LEU A 53 -16.18 4.34 -4.88
N THR A 54 -15.63 3.24 -5.38
CA THR A 54 -14.34 2.70 -4.93
C THR A 54 -13.23 3.72 -5.19
N LEU A 55 -13.23 4.35 -6.37
CA LEU A 55 -12.29 5.40 -6.73
C LEU A 55 -12.38 6.58 -5.75
N ALA A 56 -13.60 7.01 -5.37
CA ALA A 56 -13.78 8.07 -4.39
C ALA A 56 -13.15 7.71 -3.04
N PHE A 57 -13.37 6.49 -2.55
CA PHE A 57 -12.75 6.00 -1.30
C PHE A 57 -11.23 5.91 -1.40
N VAL A 58 -10.69 5.45 -2.53
CA VAL A 58 -9.24 5.40 -2.77
C VAL A 58 -8.65 6.81 -2.75
N VAL A 59 -9.26 7.76 -3.47
CA VAL A 59 -8.82 9.16 -3.49
C VAL A 59 -8.89 9.78 -2.09
N LEU A 60 -9.97 9.54 -1.34
CA LEU A 60 -10.10 10.01 0.04
C LEU A 60 -9.06 9.38 0.96
N GLY A 61 -8.79 8.07 0.83
CA GLY A 61 -7.77 7.37 1.60
C GLY A 61 -6.36 7.91 1.32
N VAL A 62 -6.04 8.15 0.05
CA VAL A 62 -4.76 8.75 -0.36
C VAL A 62 -4.64 10.19 0.14
N ALA A 63 -5.71 11.00 -0.01
CA ALA A 63 -5.74 12.37 0.48
C ALA A 63 -5.57 12.42 2.00
N PHE A 64 -6.23 11.52 2.74
CA PHE A 64 -6.09 11.38 4.18
C PHE A 64 -4.65 10.99 4.57
N ALA A 65 -4.04 10.02 3.88
CA ALA A 65 -2.65 9.62 4.11
C ALA A 65 -1.67 10.79 3.87
N ILE A 66 -1.83 11.54 2.77
CA ILE A 66 -1.02 12.73 2.47
C ILE A 66 -1.19 13.78 3.56
N ARG A 67 -2.44 14.02 3.99
CA ARG A 67 -2.75 15.01 5.02
C ARG A 67 -2.15 14.63 6.38
N LEU A 68 -2.15 13.34 6.71
CA LEU A 68 -1.58 12.80 7.94
C LEU A 68 -0.05 12.95 7.95
N VAL A 69 0.62 12.58 6.86
CA VAL A 69 2.09 12.67 6.72
C VAL A 69 2.56 14.14 6.74
N ARG A 70 1.84 15.06 6.10
CA ARG A 70 2.18 16.50 6.08
C ARG A 70 1.76 17.26 7.33
N SER A 71 1.05 16.62 8.26
CA SER A 71 0.63 17.25 9.51
C SER A 71 1.73 17.21 10.58
N PRO A 72 1.63 18.01 11.66
CA PRO A 72 2.56 17.94 12.79
C PRO A 72 2.67 16.53 13.38
N PHE A 73 1.58 15.73 13.32
CA PHE A 73 1.58 14.33 13.72
C PHE A 73 2.60 13.51 12.92
N GLY A 74 2.62 13.67 11.59
CA GLY A 74 3.60 13.00 10.72
C GLY A 74 5.04 13.43 10.98
N THR A 75 5.27 14.69 11.34
CA THR A 75 6.61 15.18 11.74
C THR A 75 7.08 14.51 13.04
N VAL A 76 6.20 14.38 14.04
CA VAL A 76 6.51 13.65 15.28
C VAL A 76 6.81 12.19 15.01
N LEU A 77 6.04 11.53 14.13
CA LEU A 77 6.34 10.15 13.71
C LEU A 77 7.70 10.02 13.05
N THR A 78 8.07 10.97 12.19
CA THR A 78 9.38 10.97 11.53
C THR A 78 10.50 11.13 12.55
N ALA A 79 10.35 12.04 13.52
CA ALA A 79 11.31 12.21 14.62
C ALA A 79 11.43 10.95 15.49
N MET A 80 10.31 10.29 15.81
CA MET A 80 10.31 9.03 16.55
C MET A 80 11.02 7.90 15.78
N ARG A 81 10.87 7.87 14.44
CA ARG A 81 11.54 6.89 13.57
C ARG A 81 13.05 7.05 13.57
N GLU A 82 13.55 8.28 13.67
CA GLU A 82 14.99 8.57 13.73
C GLU A 82 15.58 8.24 15.11
N ASN A 83 14.96 8.72 16.19
CA ASN A 83 15.42 8.42 17.54
C ASN A 83 14.28 8.50 18.56
N GLU A 84 13.73 7.32 18.88
CA GLU A 84 12.64 7.21 19.85
C GLU A 84 13.02 7.74 21.24
N ARG A 85 14.24 7.46 21.71
CA ARG A 85 14.69 7.91 23.04
C ARG A 85 14.71 9.45 23.12
N ARG A 86 15.14 10.12 22.05
CA ARG A 86 15.15 11.58 21.97
C ARG A 86 13.74 12.18 21.98
N ALA A 87 12.78 11.55 21.31
CA ALA A 87 11.38 11.99 21.33
C ALA A 87 10.78 11.90 22.74
N ILE A 88 11.08 10.82 23.48
CA ILE A 88 10.65 10.66 24.87
C ILE A 88 11.24 11.75 25.76
N SER A 89 12.53 12.07 25.61
CA SER A 89 13.19 13.15 26.36
C SER A 89 12.60 14.55 26.10
N LEU A 90 11.97 14.76 24.95
CA LEU A 90 11.27 16.01 24.61
C LEU A 90 9.83 16.05 25.16
N GLY A 91 9.40 15.03 25.91
CA GLY A 91 8.08 14.96 26.54
C GLY A 91 7.00 14.28 25.69
N TYR A 92 7.34 13.69 24.54
CA TYR A 92 6.36 12.97 23.72
C TYR A 92 6.07 11.57 24.28
N VAL A 93 4.78 11.26 24.45
CA VAL A 93 4.32 9.93 24.85
C VAL A 93 4.26 9.01 23.63
N THR A 94 5.41 8.41 23.25
CA THR A 94 5.57 7.65 21.99
C THR A 94 4.57 6.50 21.84
N ASN A 95 4.15 5.88 22.94
CA ASN A 95 3.18 4.78 22.92
C ASN A 95 1.81 5.20 22.34
N ASN A 96 1.31 6.38 22.68
CA ASN A 96 0.01 6.87 22.19
C ASN A 96 0.06 7.16 20.70
N PHE A 97 1.17 7.73 20.21
CA PHE A 97 1.36 7.98 18.78
C PHE A 97 1.48 6.67 17.99
N LYS A 98 2.17 5.66 18.53
CA LYS A 98 2.25 4.32 17.92
C LYS A 98 0.87 3.66 17.84
N LEU A 99 0.10 3.69 18.93
CA LEU A 99 -1.25 3.13 18.96
C LEU A 99 -2.20 3.86 18.00
N ALA A 100 -2.20 5.20 18.01
CA ALA A 100 -3.02 5.99 17.10
C ALA A 100 -2.70 5.69 15.63
N THR A 101 -1.41 5.59 15.29
CA THR A 101 -0.98 5.24 13.92
C THR A 101 -1.42 3.84 13.54
N PHE A 102 -1.31 2.88 14.47
CA PHE A 102 -1.78 1.52 14.25
C PHE A 102 -3.29 1.47 13.98
N VAL A 103 -4.10 2.13 14.82
CA VAL A 103 -5.55 2.19 14.64
C VAL A 103 -5.92 2.83 13.30
N MET A 104 -5.31 3.97 12.95
CA MET A 104 -5.56 4.63 11.66
C MET A 104 -5.21 3.75 10.46
N SER A 105 -4.08 3.02 10.53
CA SER A 105 -3.70 2.07 9.48
C SER A 105 -4.69 0.90 9.36
N GLY A 106 -5.17 0.38 10.50
CA GLY A 106 -6.17 -0.68 10.55
C GLY A 106 -7.53 -0.23 10.02
N THR A 107 -7.94 1.02 10.29
CA THR A 107 -9.19 1.57 9.74
C THR A 107 -9.14 1.67 8.21
N LEU A 108 -8.03 2.15 7.64
CA LEU A 108 -7.86 2.22 6.18
C LEU A 108 -7.80 0.81 5.55
N ALA A 109 -7.07 -0.12 6.17
CA ALA A 109 -6.99 -1.49 5.70
C ALA A 109 -8.34 -2.21 5.77
N GLY A 110 -9.09 -2.02 6.86
CA GLY A 110 -10.43 -2.57 7.03
C GLY A 110 -11.43 -2.01 6.01
N LEU A 111 -11.37 -0.71 5.74
CA LEU A 111 -12.18 -0.08 4.70
C LEU A 111 -11.84 -0.63 3.30
N ALA A 112 -10.55 -0.82 3.00
CA ALA A 112 -10.12 -1.45 1.75
C ALA A 112 -10.60 -2.90 1.63
N GLY A 113 -10.52 -3.68 2.72
CA GLY A 113 -11.02 -5.06 2.77
C GLY A 113 -12.54 -5.15 2.59
N ALA A 114 -13.30 -4.24 3.20
CA ALA A 114 -14.75 -4.17 3.02
C ALA A 114 -15.14 -3.88 1.56
N LEU A 115 -14.46 -2.92 0.92
CA LEU A 115 -14.63 -2.66 -0.51
C LEU A 115 -14.23 -3.90 -1.32
N PHE A 116 -13.08 -4.52 -1.05
CA PHE A 116 -12.65 -5.73 -1.76
C PHE A 116 -13.69 -6.86 -1.69
N ALA A 117 -14.28 -7.11 -0.52
CA ALA A 117 -15.31 -8.14 -0.32
C ALA A 117 -16.59 -7.84 -1.14
N ILE A 118 -17.07 -6.59 -1.13
CA ILE A 118 -18.23 -6.15 -1.93
C ILE A 118 -17.94 -6.28 -3.43
N GLY A 119 -16.71 -5.98 -3.84
CA GLY A 119 -16.26 -6.12 -5.22
C GLY A 119 -16.23 -7.58 -5.69
N ASN A 120 -15.75 -8.49 -4.84
CA ASN A 120 -15.49 -9.88 -5.22
C ASN A 120 -16.74 -10.78 -5.26
N ARG A 121 -17.92 -10.34 -4.77
CA ARG A 121 -19.22 -11.06 -4.75
C ARG A 121 -19.23 -12.43 -4.04
N LEU A 122 -18.12 -13.15 -4.02
CA LEU A 122 -17.85 -14.36 -3.27
C LEU A 122 -16.59 -14.10 -2.45
N SER A 123 -16.75 -14.09 -1.12
CA SER A 123 -15.63 -13.96 -0.19
C SER A 123 -15.40 -15.32 0.47
N GLY A 124 -14.36 -16.02 0.01
CA GLY A 124 -13.86 -17.26 0.62
C GLY A 124 -12.77 -17.01 1.65
N LEU A 125 -12.16 -18.08 2.16
CA LEU A 125 -11.10 -18.00 3.17
C LEU A 125 -9.79 -17.39 2.66
N ASP A 126 -9.60 -17.34 1.35
CA ASP A 126 -8.39 -16.81 0.71
C ASP A 126 -8.08 -15.38 1.13
N GLY A 127 -9.11 -14.57 1.44
CA GLY A 127 -8.94 -13.20 1.89
C GLY A 127 -8.40 -13.06 3.32
N VAL A 128 -8.58 -14.08 4.17
CA VAL A 128 -8.22 -14.05 5.60
C VAL A 128 -6.86 -14.70 5.86
N THR A 129 -6.31 -15.44 4.89
CA THR A 129 -5.04 -16.14 5.04
C THR A 129 -3.85 -15.16 5.09
N TRP A 130 -2.80 -15.57 5.80
CA TRP A 130 -1.59 -14.75 5.99
C TRP A 130 -0.89 -14.38 4.66
N GLN A 131 -1.05 -15.22 3.63
CA GLN A 131 -0.50 -15.00 2.29
C GLN A 131 -1.06 -13.72 1.66
N THR A 132 -2.34 -13.40 1.89
CA THR A 132 -2.98 -12.19 1.37
C THR A 132 -2.38 -10.93 2.00
N SER A 133 -2.09 -10.97 3.30
CA SER A 133 -1.31 -9.93 3.97
C SER A 133 0.11 -9.82 3.38
N GLY A 134 0.74 -10.95 3.06
CA GLY A 134 2.04 -11.02 2.39
C GLY A 134 2.02 -10.36 0.99
N LYS A 135 0.99 -10.61 0.19
CA LYS A 135 0.82 -9.98 -1.14
C LYS A 135 0.77 -8.46 -1.04
N VAL A 136 0.00 -7.91 -0.11
CA VAL A 136 -0.08 -6.44 0.10
C VAL A 136 1.28 -5.87 0.47
N VAL A 137 2.05 -6.55 1.33
CA VAL A 137 3.43 -6.14 1.64
C VAL A 137 4.30 -6.18 0.39
N MET A 138 4.23 -7.24 -0.42
CA MET A 138 4.97 -7.33 -1.68
C MET A 138 4.64 -6.17 -2.63
N MET A 139 3.36 -5.84 -2.81
CA MET A 139 2.92 -4.70 -3.61
C MET A 139 3.53 -3.38 -3.12
N THR A 140 3.53 -3.14 -1.81
CA THR A 140 4.10 -1.91 -1.22
C THR A 140 5.62 -1.83 -1.41
N VAL A 141 6.34 -2.94 -1.26
CA VAL A 141 7.80 -2.99 -1.39
C VAL A 141 8.22 -2.83 -2.85
N LEU A 142 7.52 -3.51 -3.77
CA LEU A 142 7.77 -3.45 -5.21
C LEU A 142 7.53 -2.02 -5.75
N GLY A 143 6.47 -1.37 -5.28
CA GLY A 143 6.19 0.03 -5.59
C GLY A 143 7.16 1.03 -4.93
N GLY A 144 7.54 0.80 -3.67
CA GLY A 144 8.51 1.58 -2.91
C GLY A 144 7.95 2.07 -1.56
N ILE A 145 8.55 1.59 -0.46
CA ILE A 145 8.14 1.82 0.94
C ILE A 145 8.17 3.31 1.34
N GLY A 146 9.03 4.10 0.68
CA GLY A 146 9.25 5.51 1.02
C GLY A 146 8.32 6.52 0.35
N THR A 147 7.39 6.07 -0.50
CA THR A 147 6.53 6.97 -1.31
C THR A 147 5.06 6.65 -1.13
N ILE A 148 4.20 7.67 -1.10
CA ILE A 148 2.75 7.50 -0.92
C ILE A 148 2.12 6.85 -2.16
N PHE A 149 2.60 7.20 -3.36
CA PHE A 149 2.12 6.65 -4.62
C PHE A 149 2.76 5.32 -5.01
N GLY A 150 3.87 4.94 -4.37
CA GLY A 150 4.59 3.68 -4.60
C GLY A 150 3.67 2.47 -4.53
N PRO A 151 2.97 2.23 -3.40
CA PRO A 151 2.07 1.10 -3.26
C PRO A 151 0.97 1.00 -4.33
N ILE A 152 0.47 2.12 -4.85
CA ILE A 152 -0.57 2.14 -5.89
C ILE A 152 0.00 1.59 -7.21
N ILE A 153 1.17 2.09 -7.60
CA ILE A 153 1.87 1.62 -8.81
C ILE A 153 2.31 0.15 -8.63
N GLY A 154 2.81 -0.18 -7.44
CA GLY A 154 3.23 -1.53 -7.08
C GLY A 154 2.08 -2.54 -7.13
N ALA A 155 0.89 -2.17 -6.62
CA ALA A 155 -0.32 -2.99 -6.73
C ALA A 155 -0.72 -3.21 -8.19
N GLY A 156 -0.78 -2.15 -9.00
CA GLY A 156 -1.11 -2.28 -10.42
C GLY A 156 -0.14 -3.18 -11.19
N LEU A 157 1.16 -3.06 -10.92
CA LEU A 157 2.18 -3.89 -11.55
C LEU A 157 2.12 -5.35 -11.06
N PHE A 158 1.95 -5.57 -9.75
CA PHE A 158 1.84 -6.90 -9.17
C PHE A 158 0.61 -7.64 -9.71
N GLU A 159 -0.55 -6.99 -9.71
CA GLU A 159 -1.80 -7.56 -10.24
C GLU A 159 -1.71 -7.84 -11.75
N SER A 160 -1.10 -6.93 -12.51
CA SER A 160 -0.87 -7.16 -13.94
C SER A 160 0.03 -8.38 -14.16
N LEU A 161 1.12 -8.49 -13.40
CA LEU A 161 2.03 -9.63 -13.48
C LEU A 161 1.32 -10.94 -13.09
N GLU A 162 0.58 -10.94 -11.99
CA GLU A 162 -0.20 -12.10 -11.55
C GLU A 162 -1.19 -12.54 -12.64
N TYR A 163 -1.90 -11.58 -13.25
CA TYR A 163 -2.84 -11.84 -14.34
C TYR A 163 -2.18 -12.46 -15.59
N PHE A 164 -1.04 -11.93 -16.04
CA PHE A 164 -0.34 -12.46 -17.21
C PHE A 164 0.29 -13.83 -16.96
N VAL A 165 0.86 -14.03 -15.77
CA VAL A 165 1.47 -15.31 -15.39
C VAL A 165 0.40 -16.39 -15.25
N SER A 166 -0.76 -16.07 -14.67
CA SER A 166 -1.89 -16.99 -14.52
C SER A 166 -2.42 -17.50 -15.86
N LYS A 167 -2.34 -16.70 -16.94
CA LYS A 167 -2.75 -17.10 -18.30
C LYS A 167 -1.75 -17.98 -19.06
N THR A 168 -0.53 -18.11 -18.56
CA THR A 168 0.53 -18.90 -19.19
C THR A 168 0.41 -20.37 -18.73
N PRO A 169 0.89 -21.38 -19.48
CA PRO A 169 0.91 -22.79 -19.04
C PRO A 169 1.68 -23.08 -17.72
N ILE A 170 2.30 -22.07 -17.11
CA ILE A 170 2.97 -22.13 -15.79
C ILE A 170 2.03 -21.56 -14.69
N GLY A 171 0.75 -21.32 -14.99
CA GLY A 171 -0.23 -20.67 -14.11
C GLY A 171 -0.38 -21.31 -12.74
N ASP A 172 -0.25 -22.64 -12.64
CA ASP A 172 -0.32 -23.37 -11.37
C ASP A 172 0.81 -22.98 -10.38
N LYS A 173 1.90 -22.38 -10.88
CA LYS A 173 3.07 -21.97 -10.10
C LYS A 173 3.20 -20.44 -10.00
N THR A 174 2.10 -19.70 -10.18
CA THR A 174 2.10 -18.23 -10.16
C THR A 174 2.76 -17.66 -8.89
N ASN A 175 2.51 -18.24 -7.71
CA ASN A 175 3.12 -17.81 -6.45
C ASN A 175 4.66 -17.93 -6.44
N ILE A 176 5.22 -18.97 -7.08
CA ILE A 176 6.67 -19.16 -7.18
C ILE A 176 7.28 -18.10 -8.09
N VAL A 177 6.64 -17.86 -9.23
CA VAL A 177 7.08 -16.84 -10.21
C VAL A 177 7.04 -15.46 -9.58
N LEU A 178 5.92 -15.11 -8.91
CA LEU A 178 5.77 -13.83 -8.20
C LEU A 178 6.82 -13.67 -7.10
N GLY A 179 7.09 -14.71 -6.31
CA GLY A 179 8.13 -14.69 -5.28
C GLY A 179 9.54 -14.47 -5.85
N LEU A 180 9.85 -15.09 -7.00
CA LEU A 180 11.13 -14.92 -7.67
C LEU A 180 11.29 -13.52 -8.27
N VAL A 181 10.26 -13.01 -8.94
CA VAL A 181 10.26 -11.62 -9.46
C VAL A 181 10.40 -10.63 -8.32
N PHE A 182 9.66 -10.84 -7.22
CA PHE A 182 9.78 -10.03 -6.02
C PHE A 182 11.21 -10.02 -5.46
N ALA A 183 11.83 -11.19 -5.30
CA ALA A 183 13.20 -11.29 -4.83
C ALA A 183 14.18 -10.54 -5.76
N LEU A 184 14.01 -10.69 -7.07
CA LEU A 184 14.85 -10.02 -8.07
C LEU A 184 14.68 -8.50 -8.04
N VAL A 185 13.45 -8.00 -7.91
CA VAL A 185 13.16 -6.57 -7.73
C VAL A 185 13.77 -6.03 -6.45
N VAL A 186 13.66 -6.74 -5.32
CA VAL A 186 14.25 -6.29 -4.04
C VAL A 186 15.78 -6.28 -4.10
N LEU A 187 16.40 -7.24 -4.79
CA LEU A 187 17.86 -7.31 -4.96
C LEU A 187 18.38 -6.20 -5.88
N LEU A 188 17.67 -5.89 -6.96
CA LEU A 188 18.11 -4.91 -7.96
C LEU A 188 17.66 -3.48 -7.65
N ALA A 189 16.45 -3.30 -7.10
CA ALA A 189 15.82 -2.00 -6.84
C ALA A 189 15.65 -1.79 -5.33
N ARG A 190 16.75 -1.42 -4.65
CA ARG A 190 16.80 -1.16 -3.19
C ARG A 190 15.82 -0.08 -2.70
N ARG A 191 15.29 0.76 -3.58
CA ARG A 191 14.33 1.83 -3.27
C ARG A 191 12.90 1.57 -3.79
N GLY A 192 12.66 0.44 -4.45
CA GLY A 192 11.44 0.18 -5.22
C GLY A 192 11.40 0.96 -6.55
N ILE A 193 10.45 0.61 -7.42
CA ILE A 193 10.41 1.12 -8.81
C ILE A 193 10.21 2.63 -8.84
N VAL A 194 9.28 3.16 -8.03
CA VAL A 194 8.99 4.60 -7.98
C VAL A 194 10.14 5.37 -7.33
N GLY A 195 10.81 4.78 -6.34
CA GLY A 195 11.96 5.37 -5.68
C GLY A 195 13.18 5.53 -6.60
N GLU A 196 13.43 4.55 -7.48
CA GLU A 196 14.50 4.63 -8.49
C GLU A 196 14.18 5.66 -9.58
N ILE A 197 12.94 5.71 -10.07
CA ILE A 197 12.53 6.70 -11.09
C ILE A 197 12.65 8.14 -10.56
N LEU A 198 12.24 8.38 -9.31
CA LEU A 198 12.36 9.69 -8.68
C LEU A 198 13.83 10.09 -8.51
N HIS A 199 14.68 9.15 -8.08
CA HIS A 199 16.10 9.40 -7.90
C HIS A 199 16.85 9.64 -9.22
N ALA A 200 16.49 8.93 -10.28
CA ALA A 200 17.03 9.13 -11.63
C ALA A 200 16.60 10.49 -12.22
N THR A 201 15.40 10.96 -11.92
CA THR A 201 14.87 12.26 -12.39
C THR A 201 15.53 13.44 -11.65
N ILE A 202 15.64 13.38 -10.32
CA ILE A 202 16.24 14.47 -9.51
C ILE A 202 17.75 14.64 -9.80
N ARG A 203 18.45 13.55 -10.19
CA ARG A 203 19.86 13.63 -10.58
C ARG A 203 20.09 14.39 -11.91
N ARG A 204 19.04 14.68 -12.70
CA ARG A 204 19.16 15.41 -13.96
C ARG A 204 19.04 16.94 -13.83
N GLU A 205 18.55 17.47 -12.70
CA GLU A 205 18.33 18.91 -12.54
C GLU A 205 19.55 19.79 -12.14
N PRO A 206 20.67 19.31 -11.55
CA PRO A 206 21.72 20.25 -11.11
C PRO A 206 22.67 20.72 -12.23
N LEU A 207 22.49 20.30 -13.49
CA LEU A 207 23.42 20.62 -14.59
C LEU A 207 22.89 21.61 -15.64
N ARG A 208 21.59 21.95 -15.63
CA ARG A 208 21.05 22.94 -16.58
C ARG A 208 21.19 24.40 -16.11
N GLU A 209 21.26 24.64 -14.81
CA GLU A 209 21.34 26.00 -14.26
C GLU A 209 22.78 26.55 -14.14
N GLN A 210 23.80 25.69 -14.27
CA GLN A 210 25.22 26.12 -14.23
C GLN A 210 25.82 26.39 -15.62
N ALA A 211 25.10 26.10 -16.71
CA ALA A 211 25.62 26.27 -18.07
C ALA A 211 25.42 27.68 -18.66
N GLU A 212 24.75 28.60 -17.95
CA GLU A 212 24.33 29.91 -18.51
C GLU A 212 24.96 31.20 -17.92
N PRO A 213 26.05 31.21 -17.12
CA PRO A 213 26.77 32.47 -16.87
C PRO A 213 28.09 32.63 -17.65
N ALA A 214 28.64 31.57 -18.26
CA ALA A 214 29.99 31.63 -18.84
C ALA A 214 30.08 32.35 -20.21
N HIS A 215 28.98 32.43 -20.97
CA HIS A 215 28.98 33.11 -22.28
C HIS A 215 28.64 34.60 -22.23
N ALA A 216 28.13 35.12 -21.10
CA ALA A 216 27.83 36.54 -20.94
C ALA A 216 29.06 37.38 -20.55
N ALA A 217 30.01 36.82 -19.79
CA ALA A 217 31.21 37.54 -19.36
C ALA A 217 32.23 37.75 -20.49
N SER A 218 32.34 36.81 -21.43
CA SER A 218 33.29 36.91 -22.57
C SER A 218 32.90 37.95 -23.62
N ARG A 219 31.64 38.42 -23.66
CA ARG A 219 31.21 39.48 -24.59
C ARG A 219 31.34 40.89 -24.01
N ALA A 220 31.58 41.03 -22.71
CA ALA A 220 31.77 42.33 -22.06
C ALA A 220 33.24 42.80 -22.10
N GLU A 221 34.20 41.89 -22.26
CA GLU A 221 35.63 42.22 -22.34
C GLU A 221 36.13 42.50 -23.77
N ALA A 222 35.25 42.38 -24.78
CA ALA A 222 35.58 42.59 -26.19
C ALA A 222 34.87 43.82 -26.82
N SER A 223 34.36 44.75 -26.02
CA SER A 223 33.80 46.03 -26.45
C SER A 223 34.48 47.22 -25.80
#